data_AF-A0A3C1Y975-F1
#
_entry.id   AF-A0A3C1Y975-F1
#
_cell.length_a   1.000
_cell.length_b   1.000
_cell.length_c   1.000
_cell.angle_alpha   90.00
_cell.angle_beta   90.00
_cell.angle_gamma   90.00
#
_symmetry.space_group_name_H-M   'P 1'
#
loop_
_entity.id
_entity.type
_entity.pdbx_description
1 polymer ?
#
loop_
_entity_poly.entity_id
_entity_poly.type
_entity_poly.pdbx_seq_one_letter_code
_entity_poly.pdbx_strand_id
1 'polypeptide(L)'
;MNSPQTHSVKHYPIANVLTELGYKILNVITWAKTNPPPNISCRFFTYSTEFIIWARKCPKVPHKYNYELMKAINDGKQMTDVWRLPAIARWEKSCGKHPTQKPLALLIRIILASTDEHDWILDPFAGSSTTGIAANLCGRRFLGVEQELKFVSLSKTRREELDNLVVKDNYIARLSDLSFQLMSNTVNEPEGEYLSELPF
;
A
#
# COMPACT_ATOMS: atom_id res chain seq x y z
N MET A 1 15.97 32.83 6.68
CA MET A 1 15.19 32.07 5.69
C MET A 1 14.22 31.20 6.45
N ASN A 2 12.93 31.51 6.40
CA ASN A 2 11.91 30.88 7.23
C ASN A 2 11.66 29.43 6.77
N SER A 3 11.84 28.49 7.69
CA SER A 3 11.29 27.14 7.56
C SER A 3 9.78 27.23 7.36
N PRO A 4 9.16 26.48 6.44
CA PRO A 4 7.72 26.36 6.40
C PRO A 4 7.28 25.79 7.76
N GLN A 5 6.35 26.48 8.42
CA GLN A 5 5.78 26.02 9.67
C GLN A 5 5.03 24.71 9.42
N THR A 6 5.43 23.63 10.08
CA THR A 6 4.71 22.35 10.11
C THR A 6 3.48 22.48 11.03
N HIS A 7 2.49 23.26 10.62
CA HIS A 7 1.21 23.40 11.30
C HIS A 7 0.20 22.35 10.78
N SER A 8 0.30 21.09 11.22
CA SER A 8 -0.89 20.20 11.19
C SER A 8 -0.75 18.87 11.95
N VAL A 9 0.47 18.43 12.30
CA VAL A 9 0.67 17.02 12.71
C VAL A 9 0.34 16.73 14.19
N LYS A 10 0.05 17.76 15.00
CA LYS A 10 -0.14 17.63 16.47
C LYS A 10 -1.31 16.74 16.91
N HIS A 11 -2.16 16.27 16.01
CA HIS A 11 -3.36 15.48 16.32
C HIS A 11 -3.23 13.95 16.12
N TYR A 12 -2.08 13.45 15.69
CA TYR A 12 -1.89 12.01 15.43
C TYR A 12 -0.84 11.41 16.37
N PRO A 13 -1.21 10.59 17.38
CA PRO A 13 -0.26 9.99 18.30
C PRO A 13 0.88 9.24 17.62
N ILE A 14 0.57 8.49 16.55
CA ILE A 14 1.57 7.75 15.76
C ILE A 14 2.55 8.70 15.07
N ALA A 15 2.07 9.82 14.53
CA ALA A 15 2.95 10.78 13.84
C ALA A 15 3.88 11.51 14.82
N ASN A 16 3.41 11.78 16.04
CA ASN A 16 4.22 12.34 17.12
C ASN A 16 5.35 11.37 17.50
N VAL A 17 5.03 10.09 17.75
CA VAL A 17 6.02 9.06 18.08
C VAL A 17 7.03 8.89 16.95
N LEU A 18 6.59 8.84 15.69
CA LEU A 18 7.49 8.78 14.54
C LEU A 18 8.46 9.97 14.50
N THR A 19 7.96 11.17 14.77
CA THR A 19 8.78 12.40 14.79
C THR A 19 9.79 12.38 15.94
N GLU A 20 9.39 11.92 17.14
CA GLU A 20 10.28 11.73 18.30
C GLU A 20 11.38 10.70 18.01
N LEU A 21 11.07 9.66 17.23
CA LEU A 21 12.03 8.67 16.73
C LEU A 21 12.89 9.17 15.54
N GLY A 22 12.74 10.44 15.14
CA GLY A 22 13.55 11.08 14.11
C GLY A 22 13.07 10.87 12.66
N TYR A 23 11.90 10.27 12.45
CA TYR A 23 11.29 10.19 11.13
C TYR A 23 10.79 11.56 10.68
N LYS A 24 10.85 11.82 9.38
CA LYS A 24 10.21 12.99 8.77
C LYS A 24 8.87 12.58 8.16
N ILE A 25 7.78 13.13 8.69
CA ILE A 25 6.45 13.02 8.09
C ILE A 25 6.43 13.81 6.78
N LEU A 26 5.92 13.19 5.72
CA LEU A 26 5.83 13.76 4.37
C LEU A 26 4.37 14.13 4.06
N ASN A 27 3.45 13.20 4.28
CA ASN A 27 2.02 13.38 4.04
C ASN A 27 1.19 12.65 5.08
N VAL A 28 -0.03 13.13 5.31
CA VAL A 28 -1.10 12.37 5.93
C VAL A 28 -2.17 12.15 4.86
N ILE A 29 -2.25 10.93 4.35
CA ILE A 29 -3.15 10.58 3.24
C ILE A 29 -4.50 10.18 3.84
N THR A 30 -5.58 10.76 3.33
CA THR A 30 -6.94 10.41 3.69
C THR A 30 -7.46 9.36 2.72
N TRP A 31 -7.68 8.14 3.20
CA TRP A 31 -8.48 7.15 2.48
C TRP A 31 -9.97 7.44 2.72
N ALA A 32 -10.63 8.00 1.70
CA ALA A 32 -12.06 8.23 1.68
C ALA A 32 -12.79 7.03 1.05
N LYS A 33 -13.51 6.28 1.88
CA LYS A 33 -14.27 5.09 1.48
C LYS A 33 -15.41 5.51 0.56
N THR A 34 -15.49 4.91 -0.64
CA THR A 34 -16.59 5.18 -1.58
C THR A 34 -17.91 4.51 -1.17
N ASN A 35 -17.83 3.46 -0.36
CA ASN A 35 -18.96 2.68 0.15
C ASN A 35 -18.77 2.36 1.66
N PRO A 36 -18.75 3.39 2.54
CA PRO A 36 -18.53 3.16 3.96
C PRO A 36 -19.71 2.40 4.59
N PRO A 37 -19.46 1.56 5.62
CA PRO A 37 -20.55 0.95 6.38
C PRO A 37 -21.44 2.03 7.00
N PRO A 38 -22.78 1.89 6.95
CA PRO A 38 -23.70 2.88 7.49
C PRO A 38 -23.57 2.98 9.00
N ASN A 39 -23.69 4.20 9.55
CA ASN A 39 -23.78 4.40 10.99
C ASN A 39 -25.21 4.11 11.48
N ILE A 40 -25.42 2.91 12.02
CA ILE A 40 -26.75 2.44 12.49
C ILE A 40 -27.27 3.26 13.68
N SER A 41 -26.38 3.85 14.48
CA SER A 41 -26.78 4.61 15.68
C SER A 41 -27.48 5.94 15.35
N CYS A 42 -27.22 6.50 14.15
CA CYS A 42 -27.69 7.82 13.72
C CYS A 42 -27.35 8.98 14.69
N ARG A 43 -26.44 8.80 15.66
CA ARG A 43 -26.08 9.82 16.66
C ARG A 43 -24.90 10.68 16.27
N PHE A 44 -24.07 10.19 15.34
CA PHE A 44 -22.83 10.84 14.92
C PHE A 44 -22.58 10.59 13.43
N PHE A 45 -21.58 11.27 12.86
CA PHE A 45 -21.18 11.08 11.47
C PHE A 45 -20.80 9.63 11.16
N THR A 46 -20.95 9.24 9.89
CA THR A 46 -20.49 7.94 9.43
C THR A 46 -18.96 7.96 9.28
N TYR A 47 -18.29 6.94 9.83
CA TYR A 47 -16.85 6.76 9.67
C TYR A 47 -16.52 6.36 8.23
N SER A 48 -16.35 7.37 7.38
CA SER A 48 -16.09 7.21 5.95
C SER A 48 -14.62 7.39 5.58
N THR A 49 -13.76 7.78 6.52
CA THR A 49 -12.33 8.00 6.27
C THR A 49 -11.44 7.25 7.24
N GLU A 50 -10.25 6.90 6.77
CA GLU A 50 -9.10 6.48 7.58
C GLU A 50 -7.85 7.24 7.11
N PHE A 51 -6.84 7.35 7.97
CA PHE A 51 -5.61 8.11 7.67
C PHE A 51 -4.40 7.20 7.56
N ILE A 52 -3.53 7.49 6.60
CA ILE A 52 -2.23 6.85 6.40
C ILE A 52 -1.16 7.90 6.64
N ILE A 53 -0.25 7.62 7.56
CA ILE A 53 0.90 8.49 7.82
C ILE A 53 2.05 8.02 6.92
N TRP A 54 2.48 8.88 6.00
CA TRP A 54 3.59 8.61 5.11
C TRP A 54 4.84 9.33 5.62
N ALA A 55 5.86 8.56 5.99
CA ALA A 55 7.06 9.08 6.65
C ALA A 55 8.33 8.45 6.08
N ARG A 56 9.42 9.21 6.08
CA ARG A 56 10.76 8.70 5.75
C ARG A 56 11.63 8.59 6.99
N LYS A 57 12.44 7.55 7.06
CA LYS A 57 13.31 7.23 8.22
C LYS A 57 14.38 8.30 8.46
N CYS A 58 15.11 8.69 7.43
CA CYS A 58 16.24 9.61 7.56
C CYS A 58 15.95 10.93 6.82
N PRO A 59 16.08 12.11 7.46
CA PRO A 59 15.83 13.39 6.81
C PRO A 59 16.71 13.68 5.59
N LYS A 60 17.90 13.08 5.50
CA LYS A 60 18.88 13.30 4.43
C LYS A 60 18.85 12.24 3.33
N VAL A 61 18.14 11.12 3.53
CA VAL A 61 18.03 10.07 2.53
C VAL A 61 16.73 10.29 1.75
N PRO A 62 16.77 10.40 0.42
CA PRO A 62 15.57 10.42 -0.40
C PRO A 62 14.71 9.19 -0.11
N HIS A 63 13.40 9.37 -0.10
CA HIS A 63 12.49 8.22 -0.09
C HIS A 63 12.15 7.90 -1.54
N LYS A 64 11.83 6.64 -1.83
CA LYS A 64 11.29 6.26 -3.13
C LYS A 64 9.87 6.80 -3.26
N TYR A 65 9.60 7.47 -4.37
CA TYR A 65 8.26 7.87 -4.77
C TYR A 65 8.13 7.78 -6.28
N ASN A 66 7.31 6.86 -6.77
CA ASN A 66 7.09 6.63 -8.21
C ASN A 66 6.15 7.70 -8.80
N TYR A 67 6.63 8.94 -8.92
CA TYR A 67 5.82 10.10 -9.32
C TYR A 67 5.09 9.89 -10.65
N GLU A 68 5.79 9.46 -11.71
CA GLU A 68 5.19 9.28 -13.03
C GLU A 68 4.12 8.18 -13.03
N LEU A 69 4.35 7.07 -12.31
CA LEU A 69 3.35 6.02 -12.14
C LEU A 69 2.12 6.53 -11.38
N MET A 70 2.33 7.29 -10.29
CA MET A 70 1.22 7.87 -9.52
C MET A 70 0.44 8.90 -10.33
N LYS A 71 1.11 9.64 -11.20
CA LYS A 71 0.49 10.57 -12.14
C LYS A 71 -0.33 9.83 -13.20
N ALA A 72 0.19 8.72 -13.74
CA ALA A 72 -0.53 7.88 -14.69
C ALA A 72 -1.79 7.26 -14.08
N ILE A 73 -1.70 6.69 -12.87
CA ILE A 73 -2.83 6.12 -12.12
C ILE A 73 -3.93 7.18 -11.85
N ASN A 74 -3.55 8.45 -11.77
CA ASN A 74 -4.46 9.57 -11.50
C ASN A 74 -4.74 10.39 -12.76
N ASP A 75 -4.97 9.72 -13.89
CA ASP A 75 -5.40 10.31 -15.17
C ASP A 75 -4.46 11.42 -15.68
N GLY A 76 -3.14 11.21 -15.54
CA GLY A 76 -2.11 12.16 -15.95
C GLY A 76 -1.95 13.37 -15.01
N LYS A 77 -2.66 13.41 -13.88
CA LYS A 77 -2.59 14.48 -12.88
C LYS A 77 -1.79 14.05 -11.66
N GLN A 78 -1.12 14.98 -11.02
CA GLN A 78 -0.42 14.70 -9.76
C GLN A 78 -1.37 14.06 -8.73
N MET A 79 -0.97 12.91 -8.19
CA MET A 79 -1.71 12.20 -7.15
C MET A 79 -1.85 13.09 -5.92
N THR A 80 -3.08 13.21 -5.41
CA THR A 80 -3.38 13.97 -4.20
C THR A 80 -3.30 13.09 -2.96
N ASP A 81 -3.37 13.70 -1.79
CA ASP A 81 -3.41 13.04 -0.49
C ASP A 81 -4.83 12.59 -0.08
N VAL A 82 -5.83 12.70 -0.96
CA VAL A 82 -7.19 12.18 -0.72
C VAL A 82 -7.50 11.07 -1.71
N TRP A 83 -7.46 9.83 -1.24
CA TRP A 83 -7.69 8.66 -2.07
C TRP A 83 -9.12 8.14 -1.91
N ARG A 84 -9.90 8.22 -2.99
CA ARG A 84 -11.24 7.65 -3.06
C ARG A 84 -11.15 6.19 -3.50
N LEU A 85 -11.21 5.28 -2.54
CA LEU A 85 -11.10 3.83 -2.76
C LEU A 85 -12.20 3.08 -2.01
N PRO A 86 -12.69 1.95 -2.51
CA PRO A 86 -13.74 1.19 -1.84
C PRO A 86 -13.26 0.58 -0.52
N ALA A 87 -14.19 0.33 0.39
CA ALA A 87 -14.01 -0.61 1.48
C ALA A 87 -13.82 -2.03 0.93
N ILE A 88 -13.32 -2.92 1.79
CA ILE A 88 -13.04 -4.32 1.43
C ILE A 88 -14.24 -5.00 0.74
N ALA A 89 -13.98 -5.59 -0.42
CA ALA A 89 -14.98 -6.29 -1.19
C ALA A 89 -15.23 -7.72 -0.67
N ARG A 90 -16.37 -8.31 -1.03
CA ARG A 90 -16.71 -9.68 -0.62
C ARG A 90 -15.76 -10.73 -1.21
N TRP A 91 -15.30 -10.52 -2.45
CA TRP A 91 -14.41 -11.46 -3.14
C TRP A 91 -13.03 -11.56 -2.47
N GLU A 92 -12.56 -10.49 -1.81
CA GLU A 92 -11.29 -10.49 -1.06
C GLU A 92 -11.33 -11.34 0.23
N LYS A 93 -12.49 -11.94 0.55
CA LYS A 93 -12.75 -12.75 1.74
C LYS A 93 -13.04 -14.22 1.40
N SER A 94 -12.66 -14.67 0.21
CA SER A 94 -12.85 -16.05 -0.27
C SER A 94 -12.27 -17.09 0.69
N CYS A 95 -11.08 -16.82 1.23
CA CYS A 95 -10.36 -17.70 2.15
C CYS A 95 -10.80 -17.59 3.63
N GLY A 96 -11.72 -16.69 3.96
CA GLY A 96 -12.10 -16.39 5.34
C GLY A 96 -12.13 -14.89 5.64
N LYS A 97 -12.38 -14.54 6.90
CA LYS A 97 -12.59 -13.14 7.33
C LYS A 97 -11.67 -12.77 8.48
N HIS A 98 -10.99 -11.63 8.35
CA HIS A 98 -10.37 -10.90 9.45
C HIS A 98 -11.19 -9.64 9.76
N PRO A 99 -11.46 -9.29 11.05
CA PRO A 99 -12.34 -8.17 11.41
C PRO A 99 -11.96 -6.83 10.78
N THR A 100 -10.66 -6.55 10.69
CA THR A 100 -10.09 -5.29 10.22
C THR A 100 -9.30 -5.41 8.91
N GLN A 101 -9.58 -6.44 8.10
CA GLN A 101 -8.89 -6.63 6.81
C GLN A 101 -9.00 -5.38 5.92
N LYS A 102 -7.85 -4.89 5.45
CA LYS A 102 -7.77 -3.75 4.52
C LYS A 102 -8.01 -4.21 3.08
N PRO A 103 -8.55 -3.33 2.21
CA PRO A 103 -8.76 -3.64 0.79
C PRO A 103 -7.44 -3.67 0.03
N LEU A 104 -7.29 -4.61 -0.91
CA LEU A 104 -6.11 -4.77 -1.74
C LEU A 104 -5.77 -3.52 -2.56
N ALA A 105 -6.77 -2.83 -3.09
CA ALA A 105 -6.55 -1.61 -3.89
C ALA A 105 -5.77 -0.52 -3.11
N LEU A 106 -6.00 -0.42 -1.80
CA LEU A 106 -5.28 0.53 -0.95
C LEU A 106 -3.80 0.15 -0.80
N LEU A 107 -3.52 -1.11 -0.50
CA LEU A 107 -2.16 -1.60 -0.27
C LEU A 107 -1.35 -1.62 -1.56
N ILE A 108 -1.97 -1.99 -2.68
CA ILE A 108 -1.34 -1.94 -4.01
C ILE A 108 -0.89 -0.52 -4.34
N ARG A 109 -1.76 0.48 -4.14
CA ARG A 109 -1.38 1.88 -4.37
C ARG A 109 -0.20 2.32 -3.50
N ILE A 110 -0.20 1.96 -2.21
CA ILE A 110 0.91 2.26 -1.29
C ILE A 110 2.22 1.64 -1.79
N ILE A 111 2.18 0.36 -2.17
CA ILE A 111 3.35 -0.39 -2.64
C ILE A 111 3.88 0.19 -3.94
N LEU A 112 3.02 0.38 -4.94
CA LEU A 112 3.40 0.97 -6.23
C LEU A 112 3.94 2.38 -6.09
N ALA A 113 3.44 3.16 -5.13
CA ALA A 113 3.93 4.51 -4.86
C ALA A 113 5.34 4.53 -4.25
N SER A 114 5.76 3.52 -3.49
CA SER A 114 6.94 3.59 -2.61
C SER A 114 8.03 2.54 -2.82
N THR A 115 7.86 1.62 -3.77
CA THR A 115 8.80 0.50 -3.95
C THR A 115 9.05 0.22 -5.43
N ASP A 116 10.17 -0.40 -5.73
CA ASP A 116 10.46 -1.02 -7.03
C ASP A 116 10.16 -2.52 -6.98
N GLU A 117 10.17 -3.18 -8.14
CA GLU A 117 10.04 -4.64 -8.20
C GLU A 117 11.14 -5.31 -7.38
N HIS A 118 10.82 -6.46 -6.79
CA HIS A 118 11.71 -7.25 -5.93
C HIS A 118 12.09 -6.62 -4.57
N ASP A 119 11.71 -5.37 -4.29
CA ASP A 119 11.88 -4.77 -2.97
C ASP A 119 11.23 -5.60 -1.86
N TRP A 120 11.79 -5.51 -0.66
CA TRP A 120 11.23 -6.12 0.54
C TRP A 120 10.25 -5.20 1.25
N ILE A 121 9.08 -5.74 1.58
CA ILE A 121 8.06 -5.07 2.40
C ILE A 121 7.91 -5.81 3.73
N LEU A 122 8.01 -5.07 4.83
CA LEU A 122 7.75 -5.55 6.18
C LEU A 122 6.38 -5.07 6.67
N ASP A 123 5.58 -6.00 7.16
CA ASP A 123 4.35 -5.70 7.91
C ASP A 123 4.40 -6.36 9.30
N PRO A 124 4.63 -5.60 10.38
CA PRO A 124 4.71 -6.15 11.72
C PRO A 124 3.33 -6.52 12.32
N PHE A 125 2.24 -6.21 11.63
CA PHE A 125 0.86 -6.48 12.05
C PHE A 125 0.08 -7.10 10.90
N ALA A 126 0.61 -8.19 10.34
CA ALA A 126 0.19 -8.72 9.06
C ALA A 126 -1.29 -9.13 9.03
N GLY A 127 -1.88 -9.59 10.15
CA GLY A 127 -3.28 -9.99 10.22
C GLY A 127 -3.60 -11.08 9.20
N SER A 128 -4.51 -10.77 8.27
CA SER A 128 -4.84 -11.64 7.12
C SER A 128 -3.87 -11.49 5.92
N SER A 129 -2.75 -10.80 6.09
CA SER A 129 -1.69 -10.57 5.12
C SER A 129 -2.15 -9.88 3.83
N THR A 130 -3.05 -8.89 3.91
CA THR A 130 -3.39 -8.08 2.72
C THR A 130 -2.14 -7.43 2.12
N THR A 131 -1.21 -6.95 2.94
CA THR A 131 0.08 -6.40 2.49
C THR A 131 0.89 -7.44 1.72
N GLY A 132 0.94 -8.70 2.20
CA GLY A 132 1.65 -9.78 1.53
C GLY A 132 1.01 -10.18 0.20
N ILE A 133 -0.31 -10.27 0.14
CA ILE A 133 -1.04 -10.54 -1.10
C ILE A 133 -0.79 -9.42 -2.12
N ALA A 134 -0.90 -8.16 -1.71
CA ALA A 134 -0.61 -7.01 -2.57
C ALA A 134 0.86 -7.01 -3.05
N ALA A 135 1.82 -7.29 -2.16
CA ALA A 135 3.23 -7.39 -2.51
C ALA A 135 3.48 -8.46 -3.58
N ASN A 136 2.92 -9.67 -3.42
CA ASN A 136 3.06 -10.75 -4.41
C ASN A 136 2.45 -10.36 -5.76
N LEU A 137 1.28 -9.71 -5.78
CA LEU A 137 0.64 -9.25 -7.02
C LEU A 137 1.46 -8.16 -7.72
N CYS A 138 2.14 -7.30 -6.97
CA CYS A 138 3.05 -6.28 -7.51
C CYS A 138 4.46 -6.82 -7.80
N GLY A 139 4.79 -8.10 -7.56
CA GLY A 139 6.15 -8.61 -7.76
C GLY A 139 7.18 -8.15 -6.71
N ARG A 140 6.74 -7.80 -5.50
CA ARG A 140 7.59 -7.46 -4.34
C ARG A 140 7.71 -8.66 -3.39
N ARG A 141 8.79 -8.68 -2.61
CA ARG A 141 9.03 -9.66 -1.54
C ARG A 141 8.37 -9.17 -0.25
N PHE A 142 7.94 -10.10 0.60
CA PHE A 142 7.16 -9.77 1.78
C PHE A 142 7.60 -10.56 3.00
N LEU A 143 7.71 -9.87 4.14
CA LEU A 143 7.84 -10.45 5.47
C LEU A 143 6.71 -9.91 6.36
N GLY A 144 5.88 -10.80 6.85
CA GLY A 144 4.77 -10.47 7.76
C GLY A 144 4.99 -11.09 9.14
N VAL A 145 4.69 -10.33 10.19
CA VAL A 145 4.64 -10.82 11.57
C VAL A 145 3.18 -10.78 12.03
N GLU A 146 2.70 -11.91 12.56
CA GLU A 146 1.36 -12.05 13.09
C GLU A 146 1.40 -12.94 14.34
N GLN A 147 0.73 -12.51 15.40
CA GLN A 147 0.75 -13.18 16.69
C GLN A 147 -0.31 -14.31 16.77
N GLU A 148 -1.48 -14.10 16.16
CA GLU A 148 -2.59 -15.03 16.23
C GLU A 148 -2.47 -16.12 15.15
N LEU A 149 -2.22 -17.36 15.57
CA LEU A 149 -2.04 -18.50 14.65
C LEU A 149 -3.19 -18.68 13.65
N LYS A 150 -4.43 -18.39 14.03
CA LYS A 150 -5.59 -18.45 13.12
C LYS A 150 -5.44 -17.50 11.92
N PHE A 151 -4.82 -16.35 12.12
CA PHE A 151 -4.60 -15.33 11.08
C PHE A 151 -3.34 -15.62 10.26
N VAL A 152 -2.33 -16.26 10.86
CA VAL A 152 -1.21 -16.88 10.12
C VAL A 152 -1.74 -17.93 9.14
N SER A 153 -2.61 -18.84 9.59
CA SER A 153 -3.22 -19.86 8.72
C SER A 153 -4.04 -19.24 7.60
N LEU A 154 -4.89 -18.24 7.91
CA LEU A 154 -5.64 -17.50 6.89
C LEU A 154 -4.71 -16.84 5.87
N SER A 155 -3.64 -16.20 6.32
CA SER A 155 -2.64 -15.57 5.46
C SER A 155 -1.98 -16.56 4.51
N LYS A 156 -1.61 -17.74 5.01
CA LYS A 156 -1.04 -18.83 4.20
C LYS A 156 -2.02 -19.29 3.13
N THR A 157 -3.27 -19.57 3.50
CA THR A 157 -4.31 -19.99 2.54
C THR A 157 -4.55 -18.93 1.45
N ARG A 158 -4.59 -17.64 1.82
CA ARG A 158 -4.71 -16.55 0.84
C ARG A 158 -3.52 -16.51 -0.12
N ARG A 159 -2.30 -16.79 0.35
CA ARG A 159 -1.12 -16.83 -0.52
C ARG A 159 -1.17 -18.03 -1.46
N GLU A 160 -1.54 -19.20 -0.96
CA GLU A 160 -1.70 -20.43 -1.76
C GLU A 160 -2.82 -20.29 -2.81
N GLU A 161 -3.89 -19.55 -2.51
CA GLU A 161 -4.97 -19.25 -3.48
C GLU A 161 -4.43 -18.56 -4.75
N LEU A 162 -3.38 -17.73 -4.63
CA LEU A 162 -2.75 -17.07 -5.79
C LEU A 162 -1.92 -18.02 -6.67
N ASP A 163 -1.63 -19.24 -6.24
CA ASP A 163 -0.95 -20.24 -7.08
C ASP A 163 -1.89 -20.76 -8.19
N ASN A 164 -3.20 -20.60 -8.01
CA ASN A 164 -4.17 -20.77 -9.07
C ASN A 164 -4.16 -19.54 -10.00
N LEU A 165 -3.59 -19.71 -11.20
CA LEU A 165 -3.45 -18.63 -12.19
C LEU A 165 -4.79 -17.97 -12.56
N VAL A 166 -5.86 -18.76 -12.67
CA VAL A 166 -7.20 -18.21 -12.99
C VAL A 166 -7.67 -17.28 -11.87
N VAL A 167 -7.44 -17.65 -10.61
CA VAL A 167 -7.80 -16.80 -9.47
C VAL A 167 -6.92 -15.55 -9.44
N LYS A 168 -5.60 -15.70 -9.64
CA LYS A 168 -4.66 -14.58 -9.71
C LYS A 168 -5.04 -13.57 -10.81
N ASP A 169 -5.37 -14.03 -12.01
CA ASP A 169 -5.78 -13.17 -13.13
C ASP A 169 -7.08 -12.43 -12.82
N ASN A 170 -8.05 -13.12 -12.18
CA ASN A 170 -9.28 -12.48 -11.70
C ASN A 170 -9.03 -11.40 -10.65
N TYR A 171 -8.01 -11.55 -9.79
CA TYR A 171 -7.61 -10.51 -8.85
C TYR A 171 -7.04 -9.31 -9.61
N ILE A 172 -6.07 -9.55 -10.52
CA ILE A 172 -5.42 -8.50 -11.31
C ILE A 172 -6.45 -7.69 -12.11
N ALA A 173 -7.40 -8.35 -12.76
CA ALA A 173 -8.46 -7.71 -13.54
C ALA A 173 -9.37 -6.78 -12.71
N ARG A 174 -9.46 -6.98 -11.39
CA ARG A 174 -10.27 -6.15 -10.46
C ARG A 174 -9.49 -4.98 -9.86
N LEU A 175 -8.17 -4.93 -10.06
CA LEU A 175 -7.27 -3.99 -9.40
C LEU A 175 -6.65 -3.05 -10.44
N SER A 176 -7.37 -1.97 -10.75
CA SER A 176 -7.03 -1.00 -11.80
C SER A 176 -5.58 -0.53 -11.79
N ASP A 177 -5.03 -0.25 -10.60
CA ASP A 177 -3.69 0.31 -10.44
C ASP A 177 -2.59 -0.63 -10.97
N LEU A 178 -2.81 -1.95 -11.00
CA LEU A 178 -1.85 -2.92 -11.55
C LEU A 178 -1.73 -2.85 -13.08
N SER A 179 -2.76 -2.37 -13.78
CA SER A 179 -2.70 -2.23 -15.24
C SER A 179 -1.62 -1.24 -15.69
N PHE A 180 -1.29 -0.24 -14.86
CA PHE A 180 -0.27 0.76 -15.15
C PHE A 180 1.16 0.25 -14.94
N GLN A 181 1.34 -0.79 -14.11
CA GLN A 181 2.64 -1.45 -13.95
C GLN A 181 3.01 -2.24 -15.23
N LEU A 182 2.05 -2.93 -15.83
CA LEU A 182 2.26 -3.69 -17.07
C LEU A 182 2.56 -2.77 -18.27
N MET A 183 2.07 -1.53 -18.26
CA MET A 183 2.34 -0.55 -19.32
C MET A 183 3.73 0.12 -19.18
N SER A 184 4.35 0.15 -18.00
CA SER A 184 5.72 0.68 -17.86
C SER A 184 6.78 -0.25 -18.43
N ASN A 185 6.48 -1.54 -18.60
CA ASN A 185 7.40 -2.52 -19.19
C ASN A 185 7.48 -2.45 -20.73
N THR A 186 6.77 -1.50 -21.37
CA THR A 186 6.88 -1.21 -22.81
C THR A 186 7.88 -0.09 -23.14
N VAL A 187 8.75 0.29 -22.21
CA VAL A 187 9.86 1.23 -22.49
C VAL A 187 11.16 0.43 -22.60
N ASN A 188 11.68 0.37 -23.83
CA ASN A 188 12.87 -0.36 -24.30
C ASN A 188 13.94 -0.64 -23.23
N GLU A 189 14.36 -1.90 -23.11
CA GLU A 189 15.66 -2.23 -22.54
C GLU A 189 16.75 -1.54 -23.37
N PRO A 190 17.63 -0.72 -22.79
CA PRO A 190 18.86 -0.36 -23.46
C PRO A 190 19.72 -1.62 -23.56
N GLU A 191 20.15 -1.97 -24.78
CA GLU A 191 21.22 -2.96 -25.00
C GLU A 191 22.50 -2.46 -24.32
N GLY A 192 22.71 -2.87 -23.07
CA GLY A 192 23.90 -2.58 -22.29
C GLY A 192 24.55 -3.89 -21.89
N GLU A 193 25.77 -4.11 -22.36
CA GLU A 193 26.60 -5.27 -22.01
C GLU A 193 26.68 -5.42 -20.48
N TYR A 194 26.34 -6.61 -19.98
CA TYR A 194 26.56 -6.97 -18.58
C TYR A 194 28.08 -7.03 -18.32
N LEU A 195 28.65 -5.92 -17.87
CA LEU A 195 29.98 -5.92 -17.26
C LEU A 195 29.89 -6.60 -15.90
N SER A 196 30.75 -7.61 -15.71
CA SER A 196 30.83 -8.47 -14.53
C SER A 196 31.44 -7.76 -13.33
N GLU A 197 30.77 -6.75 -12.79
CA GLU A 197 31.21 -6.08 -11.57
C GLU A 197 30.08 -6.06 -10.51
N LEU A 198 30.11 -7.07 -9.65
CA LEU A 198 29.53 -6.96 -8.31
C LEU A 198 30.68 -6.67 -7.34
N PRO A 199 30.61 -5.60 -6.53
CA PRO A 199 31.55 -5.38 -5.44
C PRO A 199 31.07 -6.17 -4.22
N PHE A 200 31.33 -7.47 -4.22
CA PHE A 200 31.47 -8.28 -3.02
C PHE A 200 32.40 -9.46 -3.29
#